data_AF-A0AAW1UD09-F1
#
_entry.id   AF-A0AAW1UD09-F1
#
_cell.length_a   1.000
_cell.length_b   1.000
_cell.length_c   1.000
_cell.angle_alpha   90.00
_cell.angle_beta   90.00
_cell.angle_gamma   90.00
#
_symmetry.space_group_name_H-M   'P 1'
#
loop_
_entity.id
_entity.type
_entity.pdbx_description
1 polymer ?
#
loop_
_entity_poly.entity_id
_entity_poly.type
_entity_poly.pdbx_seq_one_letter_code
_entity_poly.pdbx_strand_id
1 'polypeptide(L)'
;MRVNTLWCSLIIFEVWLLITVASAAPKSDKIHLTDGIDIGGIWKTKMHWKAHWVKHWEARQMWVPIWRKIWTPVEMKEWVPLPPPAKSRHWNMPSY
;
A
#
# COMPACT_ATOMS: atom_id res chain seq x y z
N MET A 1 40.07 25.64 -11.31
CA MET A 1 38.73 25.63 -10.67
C MET A 1 37.79 24.72 -11.46
N ARG A 2 37.78 23.40 -11.23
CA ARG A 2 36.92 22.44 -11.96
C ARG A 2 36.31 21.34 -11.08
N VAL A 3 36.54 21.39 -9.76
CA VAL A 3 36.14 20.34 -8.80
C VAL A 3 34.73 20.59 -8.22
N ASN A 4 34.26 21.84 -8.20
CA ASN A 4 33.03 22.23 -7.51
C ASN A 4 31.73 21.87 -8.25
N THR A 5 31.77 21.66 -9.57
CA THR A 5 30.55 21.36 -10.35
C THR A 5 30.07 19.93 -10.17
N LEU A 6 30.99 18.97 -10.01
CA LEU A 6 30.68 17.55 -9.80
C LEU A 6 30.14 17.28 -8.38
N TRP A 7 30.60 18.05 -7.40
CA TRP A 7 30.09 18.00 -6.04
C TRP A 7 28.65 18.54 -5.95
N CYS A 8 28.35 19.64 -6.64
CA CYS A 8 26.98 20.17 -6.69
C CYS A 8 25.99 19.20 -7.36
N SER A 9 26.38 18.52 -8.44
CA SER A 9 25.49 17.58 -9.12
C SER A 9 25.18 16.33 -8.27
N LEU A 10 26.14 15.84 -7.49
CA LEU A 10 25.93 14.72 -6.56
C LEU A 10 24.94 15.09 -5.44
N ILE A 11 25.09 16.29 -4.86
CA ILE A 11 24.20 16.77 -3.80
C ILE A 11 22.77 16.95 -4.32
N ILE A 12 22.61 17.49 -5.52
CA ILE A 12 21.29 17.65 -6.15
C ILE A 12 20.63 16.29 -6.39
N PHE A 13 21.39 15.29 -6.84
CA PHE A 13 20.88 13.94 -7.07
C PHE A 13 20.43 13.26 -5.76
N GLU A 14 21.22 13.37 -4.69
CA GLU A 14 20.89 12.84 -3.37
C GLU A 14 19.62 13.48 -2.79
N VAL A 15 19.50 14.81 -2.89
CA VAL A 15 18.30 15.53 -2.43
C VAL A 15 17.06 15.12 -3.25
N TRP A 16 17.21 14.95 -4.56
CA TRP A 16 16.11 14.51 -5.43
C TRP A 16 15.68 13.06 -5.14
N LEU A 17 16.65 12.18 -4.85
CA LEU A 17 16.39 10.79 -4.44
C LEU A 17 15.63 10.75 -3.10
N LEU A 18 16.03 11.54 -2.12
CA LEU A 18 15.38 11.62 -0.81
C LEU A 18 13.94 12.15 -0.89
N ILE A 19 13.68 13.16 -1.73
CA ILE A 19 12.33 13.70 -1.95
C ILE A 19 11.40 12.64 -2.55
N THR A 20 11.91 11.86 -3.52
CA THR A 20 11.13 10.83 -4.21
C THR A 20 10.69 9.73 -3.24
N VAL A 21 11.58 9.27 -2.37
CA VAL A 21 11.28 8.24 -1.36
C VAL A 21 10.26 8.72 -0.33
N ALA A 22 10.32 9.98 0.10
CA ALA A 22 9.37 10.54 1.08
C ALA A 22 7.93 10.64 0.54
N SER A 23 7.76 10.78 -0.78
CA SER A 23 6.43 10.88 -1.40
C SER A 23 5.66 9.55 -1.45
N ALA A 24 6.33 8.41 -1.23
CA ALA A 24 5.73 7.07 -1.27
C ALA A 24 4.99 6.68 0.02
N ALA A 25 4.60 7.67 0.84
CA ALA A 25 3.85 7.42 2.07
C ALA A 25 2.45 6.87 1.74
N PRO A 26 2.01 5.77 2.39
CA PRO A 26 0.68 5.23 2.18
C PRO A 26 -0.38 6.21 2.68
N LYS A 27 -1.34 6.54 1.81
CA LYS A 27 -2.49 7.40 2.17
C LYS A 27 -3.35 6.68 3.21
N SER A 28 -3.58 7.34 4.33
CA SER A 28 -4.46 6.86 5.41
C SER A 28 -5.93 7.08 5.02
N ASP A 29 -6.70 6.00 4.94
CA ASP A 29 -8.15 6.07 4.70
C ASP A 29 -8.88 6.57 5.95
N LYS A 30 -9.60 7.69 5.83
CA LYS A 30 -10.46 8.25 6.89
C LYS A 30 -11.81 7.52 6.91
N ILE A 31 -12.25 7.09 8.09
CA ILE A 31 -13.50 6.35 8.29
C ILE A 31 -14.63 7.34 8.60
N HIS A 32 -15.74 7.26 7.85
CA HIS A 32 -17.02 7.87 8.22
C HIS A 32 -17.83 6.85 9.04
N LEU A 33 -17.83 6.97 10.37
CA LEU A 33 -18.81 6.27 11.21
C LEU A 33 -20.13 7.03 11.07
N THR A 34 -21.17 6.35 10.61
CA THR A 34 -22.52 6.91 10.59
C THR A 34 -23.24 6.32 11.79
N ASP A 35 -23.61 7.18 12.74
CA ASP A 35 -24.22 6.79 14.00
C ASP A 35 -25.58 6.13 13.74
N GLY A 36 -25.66 4.82 13.97
CA GLY A 36 -26.91 4.06 13.97
C GLY A 36 -26.88 2.85 13.03
N ILE A 37 -26.78 1.66 13.64
CA ILE A 37 -26.79 0.31 13.05
C ILE A 37 -25.37 -0.21 12.71
N ASP A 38 -24.76 -0.79 13.74
CA ASP A 38 -23.41 -1.36 13.79
C ASP A 38 -23.23 -2.62 12.93
N ILE A 39 -23.19 -2.48 11.61
CA ILE A 39 -22.63 -3.52 10.71
C ILE A 39 -21.75 -2.86 9.65
N GLY A 40 -20.85 -1.98 10.07
CA GLY A 40 -19.81 -1.41 9.20
C GLY A 40 -18.60 -2.34 9.06
N GLY A 41 -17.90 -2.24 7.94
CA GLY A 41 -16.59 -2.87 7.72
C GLY A 41 -15.69 -1.99 6.87
N ILE A 42 -14.39 -2.31 6.87
CA ILE A 42 -13.35 -1.55 6.17
C ILE A 42 -12.83 -2.41 5.03
N TRP A 43 -12.79 -1.84 3.83
CA TRP A 43 -12.01 -2.41 2.73
C TRP A 43 -10.54 -2.15 2.99
N LYS A 44 -9.78 -3.21 3.32
CA LYS A 44 -8.34 -3.11 3.53
C LYS A 44 -7.61 -3.67 2.31
N THR A 45 -6.81 -2.84 1.65
CA THR A 45 -5.90 -3.31 0.61
C THR A 45 -4.65 -3.89 1.27
N LYS A 46 -4.37 -5.16 0.99
CA LYS A 46 -3.12 -5.84 1.38
C LYS A 46 -2.33 -6.20 0.13
N MET A 47 -1.02 -5.98 0.20
CA MET A 47 -0.10 -6.42 -0.85
C MET A 47 0.37 -7.84 -0.51
N HIS A 48 0.01 -8.80 -1.34
CA HIS A 48 0.47 -10.18 -1.25
C HIS A 48 1.35 -10.51 -2.44
N TRP A 49 2.42 -11.26 -2.21
CA TRP A 49 3.22 -11.76 -3.31
C TRP A 49 2.71 -13.13 -3.76
N LYS A 50 2.50 -13.29 -5.06
CA LYS A 50 1.98 -14.54 -5.64
C LYS A 50 2.75 -14.92 -6.90
N ALA A 51 3.03 -16.21 -7.05
CA ALA A 51 3.50 -16.76 -8.32
C ALA A 51 2.36 -16.78 -9.33
N HIS A 52 2.64 -16.31 -10.53
CA HIS A 52 1.79 -16.57 -11.68
C HIS A 52 2.65 -16.74 -12.94
N TRP A 53 2.05 -17.36 -13.95
CA TRP A 53 2.69 -17.56 -15.25
C TRP A 53 2.38 -16.37 -16.14
N VAL A 54 3.42 -15.78 -16.72
CA VAL A 54 3.28 -14.69 -17.68
C VAL A 54 3.86 -15.11 -19.01
N LYS A 55 3.13 -14.79 -20.08
CA LYS A 55 3.59 -14.94 -21.44
C LYS A 55 4.51 -13.77 -21.79
N HIS A 56 5.76 -14.09 -22.09
CA HIS A 56 6.74 -13.12 -22.56
C HIS A 56 7.12 -13.44 -24.00
N TRP A 57 7.39 -12.40 -24.79
CA TRP A 57 7.88 -12.55 -26.15
C TRP A 57 9.39 -12.29 -26.15
N GLU A 58 10.17 -13.33 -26.43
CA GLU A 58 11.62 -13.20 -26.49
C GLU A 58 12.06 -13.08 -27.95
N ALA A 59 12.84 -12.03 -28.25
CA ALA A 59 13.44 -11.86 -29.56
C ALA A 59 14.67 -12.78 -29.66
N ARG A 60 14.57 -13.81 -30.50
CA ARG A 60 15.72 -14.61 -30.92
C ARG A 60 15.97 -14.35 -32.41
N GLN A 61 15.88 -15.39 -33.24
CA GLN A 61 15.84 -15.25 -34.70
C GLN A 61 14.44 -14.91 -35.22
N MET A 62 13.42 -15.25 -34.45
CA MET A 62 12.02 -14.87 -34.61
C MET A 62 11.39 -14.71 -33.22
N TRP A 63 10.24 -14.04 -33.12
CA TRP A 63 9.56 -13.82 -31.84
C TRP A 63 8.92 -15.11 -31.33
N VAL A 64 9.41 -15.62 -30.20
CA VAL A 64 8.92 -16.86 -29.61
C VAL A 64 8.16 -16.55 -28.31
N PRO A 65 6.95 -17.10 -28.12
CA PRO A 65 6.23 -16.96 -26.86
C PRO A 65 6.79 -17.94 -25.83
N ILE A 66 7.25 -17.42 -24.70
CA ILE A 66 7.80 -18.21 -23.60
C ILE A 66 6.99 -17.91 -22.34
N TRP A 67 6.63 -18.97 -21.62
CA TRP A 67 5.98 -18.86 -20.32
C TRP A 67 7.03 -18.84 -19.23
N ARG A 68 7.02 -17.78 -18.41
CA ARG A 68 7.91 -17.67 -17.25
C ARG A 68 7.06 -17.55 -15.98
N LYS A 69 7.47 -18.27 -14.94
CA LYS A 69 6.87 -18.16 -13.61
C LYS A 69 7.53 -16.98 -12.90
N ILE A 70 6.75 -15.95 -12.59
CA ILE A 70 7.24 -14.74 -11.93
C ILE A 70 6.52 -14.53 -10.61
N TRP A 71 7.23 -13.93 -9.66
CA TRP A 71 6.72 -13.53 -8.35
C TRP A 71 6.50 -12.02 -8.39
N THR A 72 5.26 -11.55 -8.29
CA THR A 72 4.95 -10.12 -8.31
C THR A 72 4.06 -9.74 -7.14
N PRO A 73 4.11 -8.48 -6.68
CA PRO A 73 3.13 -7.98 -5.74
C PRO A 73 1.75 -7.94 -6.41
N VAL A 74 0.73 -8.39 -5.70
CA VAL A 74 -0.67 -8.34 -6.10
C VAL A 74 -1.43 -7.64 -5.00
N GLU A 75 -2.19 -6.60 -5.37
CA GLU A 75 -3.10 -5.92 -4.47
C GLU A 75 -4.37 -6.73 -4.32
N MET A 76 -4.67 -7.16 -3.08
CA MET A 76 -5.91 -7.85 -2.74
C MET A 76 -6.68 -6.98 -1.75
N LYS A 77 -7.96 -6.72 -2.06
CA LYS A 77 -8.88 -6.00 -1.16
C LYS A 77 -9.64 -7.01 -0.33
N GLU A 78 -9.46 -6.94 0.99
CA GLU A 78 -10.15 -7.79 1.95
C GLU A 78 -11.16 -6.94 2.74
N TRP A 79 -12.39 -7.44 2.87
CA TRP A 79 -13.40 -6.82 3.75
C TRP A 79 -13.13 -7.24 5.19
N VAL A 80 -12.86 -6.26 6.06
CA VAL A 80 -12.61 -6.49 7.48
C VAL A 80 -13.77 -5.91 8.28
N PRO A 81 -14.55 -6.73 9.00
CA PRO A 81 -15.64 -6.22 9.83
C PRO A 81 -15.09 -5.36 10.96
N LEU A 82 -15.82 -4.31 11.34
CA LEU A 82 -15.46 -3.50 12.52
C LEU A 82 -15.59 -4.36 13.79
N PRO A 83 -14.72 -4.13 14.80
CA PRO A 83 -14.86 -4.79 16.09
C PRO A 83 -16.20 -4.41 16.72
N PRO A 84 -16.84 -5.32 17.48
CA PRO A 84 -18.07 -5.00 18.18
C PRO A 84 -17.83 -3.82 19.13
N PRO A 85 -18.84 -2.96 19.35
CA PRO A 85 -18.71 -1.83 20.25
C PRO A 85 -18.28 -2.32 21.63
N ALA A 86 -17.36 -1.59 22.25
CA ALA A 86 -16.96 -1.88 23.62
C ALA A 86 -18.21 -1.87 24.50
N LYS A 87 -18.41 -2.94 25.28
CA LYS A 87 -19.56 -3.07 26.19
C LYS A 87 -19.55 -1.85 27.11
N SER A 88 -20.47 -0.91 26.90
CA SER A 88 -20.54 0.29 27.73
C SER A 88 -20.81 -0.18 29.17
N ARG A 89 -19.90 0.18 30.08
CA ARG A 89 -20.11 0.00 31.51
C ARG A 89 -21.19 1.02 31.91
N HIS A 90 -22.45 0.66 31.72
CA HIS A 90 -23.57 1.40 32.26
C HIS A 90 -23.41 1.38 33.78
N TRP A 91 -23.01 2.51 34.36
CA TRP A 91 -23.03 2.67 35.80
C TRP A 91 -24.50 2.75 36.21
N ASN A 92 -24.98 1.73 36.92
CA ASN A 92 -26.26 1.80 37.63
C ASN A 92 -26.12 2.88 38.71
N MET A 93 -26.50 4.12 38.39
CA MET A 93 -26.67 5.14 39.41
C MET A 93 -28.00 4.86 40.13
N PRO A 94 -28.00 4.58 41.44
CA PRO A 94 -29.25 4.52 42.19
C PRO A 94 -29.85 5.93 42.21
N SER A 95 -31.10 6.04 41.77
CA SER A 95 -31.92 7.22 42.01
C SER A 95 -32.12 7.36 43.51
N TYR A 96 -31.61 8.45 44.10
CA TYR A 96 -31.99 8.92 45.43
C TYR A 96 -33.35 9.60 45.39
#